data_AF-A0A6M3LSX4-F1
#
_entry.id   AF-A0A6M3LSX4-F1
#
_cell.length_a   1.000
_cell.length_b   1.000
_cell.length_c   1.000
_cell.angle_alpha   90.00
_cell.angle_beta   90.00
_cell.angle_gamma   90.00
#
_symmetry.space_group_name_H-M   'P 1'
#
loop_
_entity.id
_entity.type
_entity.pdbx_description
1 polymer ?
#
loop_
_entity_poly.entity_id
_entity_poly.type
_entity_poly.pdbx_seq_one_letter_code
_entity_poly.pdbx_strand_id
1 'polypeptide(L)' 'MGTKTELVCCTNTLLREIADHSLVRRDVAQTYAIALRSSEPTDWKRVNDAIIGRWSVSALIWIKEQAHSGKCFEN' A
#
# COMPACT_ATOMS: atom_id res chain seq x y z
N MET A 1 -28.19 -4.27 -2.92
CA MET A 1 -27.41 -3.06 -3.23
C MET A 1 -26.04 -3.25 -2.57
N GLY A 2 -24.98 -3.49 -3.34
CA GLY A 2 -23.63 -3.66 -2.77
C GLY A 2 -22.98 -2.28 -2.60
N THR A 3 -22.45 -1.98 -1.42
CA THR A 3 -21.66 -0.78 -1.19
C THR A 3 -20.21 -1.03 -1.62
N LYS A 4 -19.63 -0.09 -2.37
CA LYS A 4 -18.21 -0.11 -2.74
C LYS A 4 -17.43 0.76 -1.77
N THR A 5 -16.45 0.19 -1.09
CA THR A 5 -15.53 0.95 -0.23
C THR A 5 -14.32 1.39 -1.05
N GLU A 6 -13.93 2.65 -0.91
CA GLU A 6 -12.75 3.22 -1.56
C GLU A 6 -11.85 3.92 -0.55
N LEU A 7 -10.55 3.91 -0.81
CA LEU A 7 -9.58 4.73 -0.09
C LEU A 7 -9.54 6.12 -0.73
N VAL A 8 -9.51 7.14 0.11
CA VAL A 8 -9.32 8.53 -0.29
C VAL A 8 -7.91 8.99 0.10
N CYS A 9 -7.36 9.92 -0.68
CA CYS A 9 -6.00 10.45 -0.47
C CYS A 9 -4.92 9.35 -0.42
N CYS A 10 -5.00 8.38 -1.34
CA CYS A 10 -4.21 7.13 -1.31
C CYS A 10 -2.72 7.40 -1.14
N THR A 11 -2.19 8.37 -1.91
CA THR A 11 -0.79 8.78 -1.84
C THR A 11 -0.38 9.20 -0.43
N ASN A 12 -1.12 10.10 0.21
CA ASN A 12 -0.75 10.62 1.52
C ASN A 12 -0.95 9.59 2.63
N THR A 13 -1.98 8.74 2.53
CA THR A 13 -2.21 7.65 3.49
C THR A 13 -1.03 6.68 3.46
N LEU A 14 -0.65 6.19 2.28
CA LEU A 14 0.50 5.28 2.13
C LEU A 14 1.79 5.93 2.63
N LEU A 15 2.05 7.20 2.29
CA LEU A 15 3.26 7.89 2.76
C LEU A 15 3.31 8.04 4.28
N ARG A 16 2.16 8.28 4.93
CA ARG A 16 2.09 8.36 6.40
C ARG A 16 2.37 6.99 7.03
N GLU A 17 1.76 5.93 6.50
CA GLU A 17 2.01 4.57 7.00
C GLU A 17 3.47 4.14 6.78
N ILE A 18 4.04 4.47 5.63
CA ILE A 18 5.46 4.22 5.34
C ILE A 18 6.35 5.06 6.26
N ALA A 19 5.95 6.24 6.73
CA ALA A 19 6.73 6.99 7.71
C ALA A 19 6.57 6.47 9.15
N ASP A 20 5.48 5.75 9.45
CA ASP A 20 5.19 5.23 10.78
C ASP A 20 5.99 3.95 11.07
N HIS A 21 6.98 4.06 11.97
CA HIS A 21 7.85 2.96 12.36
C HIS A 21 7.16 1.83 13.14
N SER A 22 5.95 2.06 13.65
CA SER A 22 5.16 1.01 14.31
C SER A 22 4.50 0.04 13.32
N LEU A 23 4.28 0.49 12.07
CA LEU A 23 3.70 -0.33 11.02
C LEU A 23 4.76 -1.16 10.32
N VAL A 24 4.42 -2.40 9.99
CA VAL A 24 5.27 -3.30 9.21
C VAL A 24 4.87 -3.28 7.73
N ARG A 25 5.76 -3.80 6.88
CA ARG A 25 5.51 -3.89 5.43
C ARG A 25 4.21 -4.62 5.06
N ARG A 26 3.69 -5.51 5.91
CA ARG A 26 2.41 -6.21 5.70
C ARG A 26 1.23 -5.24 5.81
N ASP A 27 1.25 -4.34 6.80
CA ASP A 27 0.20 -3.33 6.99
C ASP A 27 0.13 -2.40 5.76
N VAL A 28 1.28 -1.92 5.31
CA VAL A 28 1.37 -1.11 4.08
C VAL A 28 0.89 -1.89 2.85
N ALA A 29 1.14 -3.20 2.77
CA ALA A 29 0.64 -4.02 1.66
C ALA A 29 -0.89 -4.10 1.62
N GLN A 30 -1.56 -4.09 2.78
CA GLN A 30 -3.02 -4.05 2.85
C GLN A 30 -3.56 -2.74 2.29
N THR A 31 -3.04 -1.61 2.75
CA THR A 31 -3.45 -0.28 2.25
C THR A 31 -3.10 -0.12 0.77
N TYR A 32 -1.95 -0.62 0.33
CA TYR A 32 -1.55 -0.63 -1.09
C TYR A 32 -2.56 -1.41 -1.95
N ALA A 33 -3.03 -2.56 -1.46
CA ALA A 33 -4.05 -3.35 -2.16
C ALA A 33 -5.40 -2.61 -2.28
N ILE A 34 -5.79 -1.85 -1.25
CA ILE A 34 -7.01 -1.03 -1.28
C ILE A 34 -6.82 0.14 -2.26
N ALA A 35 -5.69 0.83 -2.20
CA ALA A 35 -5.35 1.93 -3.10
C ALA A 35 -5.39 1.50 -4.58
N LEU A 36 -4.88 0.30 -4.92
CA LEU A 36 -4.94 -0.25 -6.28
C LEU A 36 -6.37 -0.41 -6.83
N ARG A 37 -7.36 -0.61 -5.95
CA ARG A 37 -8.77 -0.84 -6.32
C ARG A 37 -9.63 0.43 -6.23
N SER A 38 -9.07 1.48 -5.66
CA SER A 38 -9.75 2.77 -5.48
C SER A 38 -9.71 3.57 -6.78
N SER A 39 -10.71 4.42 -7.00
CA SER A 39 -10.74 5.27 -8.21
C SER A 39 -9.85 6.52 -8.10
N GLU A 40 -9.32 6.79 -6.90
CA GLU A 40 -8.50 7.95 -6.58
C GLU A 40 -7.08 7.83 -7.16
N PRO A 41 -6.56 8.89 -7.82
CA PRO A 41 -5.24 8.86 -8.43
C PRO A 41 -4.13 8.74 -7.38
N THR A 42 -3.30 7.72 -7.51
CA THR A 42 -2.16 7.50 -6.62
C THR A 42 -0.84 7.82 -7.33
N ASP A 43 0.01 8.64 -6.70
CA ASP A 43 1.40 8.85 -7.14
C ASP A 43 2.25 7.64 -6.76
N TRP A 44 2.18 6.61 -7.59
CA TRP A 44 2.89 5.35 -7.38
C TRP A 44 4.40 5.52 -7.38
N LYS A 45 4.95 6.51 -8.10
CA LYS A 45 6.39 6.74 -8.10
C LYS A 45 6.82 7.17 -6.70
N ARG A 46 6.16 8.19 -6.14
CA ARG A 46 6.48 8.70 -4.80
C ARG A 46 6.29 7.64 -3.70
N VAL A 47 5.22 6.85 -3.78
CA VAL A 47 4.97 5.75 -2.83
C VAL A 47 6.06 4.68 -2.95
N ASN A 48 6.38 4.24 -4.18
CA ASN A 48 7.38 3.20 -4.40
C ASN A 48 8.77 3.65 -3.94
N ASP A 49 9.15 4.90 -4.23
CA ASP A 49 10.41 5.48 -3.79
C ASP A 49 10.48 5.54 -2.25
N ALA A 50 9.38 5.87 -1.56
CA ALA A 50 9.31 5.86 -0.10
C ALA A 50 9.43 4.45 0.51
N ILE A 51 8.76 3.44 -0.08
CA ILE A 51 8.89 2.04 0.33
C ILE A 51 10.33 1.56 0.19
N ILE A 52 10.96 1.85 -0.95
CA ILE A 52 12.35 1.47 -1.21
C ILE A 52 13.28 2.15 -0.21
N GLY A 53 13.07 3.45 0.05
CA GLY A 53 13.86 4.22 0.99
C GLY A 53 13.78 3.70 2.42
N ARG A 54 12.60 3.23 2.85
CA ARG A 54 12.42 2.67 4.20
C ARG A 54 12.93 1.24 4.34
N TRP A 55 12.64 0.37 3.38
CA TRP A 55 12.90 -1.06 3.52
C TRP A 55 13.90 -1.59 2.51
N SER A 56 13.58 -1.53 1.21
CA SER A 56 14.42 -1.97 0.08
C SER A 56 13.59 -2.18 -1.20
N VAL A 57 14.27 -2.41 -2.32
CA VAL A 57 13.65 -2.86 -3.58
C VAL A 57 12.94 -4.21 -3.42
N SER A 58 13.53 -5.18 -2.71
CA SER A 58 12.91 -6.49 -2.48
C SER A 58 11.65 -6.39 -1.62
N ALA A 59 11.61 -5.47 -0.66
CA ALA A 59 10.38 -5.18 0.09
C ALA A 59 9.27 -4.63 -0.81
N LEU A 60 9.59 -3.75 -1.76
CA LEU A 60 8.61 -3.24 -2.72
C LEU A 60 8.02 -4.37 -3.59
N ILE A 61 8.87 -5.28 -4.09
CA ILE A 61 8.43 -6.43 -4.89
C ILE A 61 7.46 -7.28 -4.05
N TRP A 62 7.85 -7.62 -2.83
CA TRP A 62 7.02 -8.39 -1.92
C TRP A 62 5.68 -7.70 -1.64
N ILE A 63 5.66 -6.40 -1.33
CA ILE A 63 4.42 -5.63 -1.09
C ILE A 63 3.49 -5.72 -2.30
N LYS A 64 4.00 -5.53 -3.52
CA LYS A 64 3.22 -5.62 -4.75
C LYS A 64 2.64 -7.02 -4.96
N GLU A 65 3.43 -8.05 -4.74
CA GLU A 65 2.97 -9.46 -4.84
C GLU A 65 1.86 -9.76 -3.83
N GLN A 66 2.02 -9.35 -2.57
CA GLN A 66 1.01 -9.55 -1.53
C GLN A 66 -0.27 -8.75 -1.81
N ALA A 67 -0.13 -7.50 -2.27
CA ALA A 67 -1.26 -6.64 -2.60
C ALA A 67 -2.06 -7.17 -3.78
N HIS A 68 -1.38 -7.66 -4.83
CA HIS A 68 -2.03 -8.21 -6.01
C HIS A 68 -2.68 -9.56 -5.74
N SER A 69 -1.99 -10.45 -5.01
CA SER A 69 -2.53 -11.78 -4.67
C SER A 69 -3.61 -11.75 -3.58
N GLY A 70 -3.74 -10.65 -2.83
CA GLY A 70 -4.66 -10.53 -1.69
C GLY A 70 -4.16 -11.22 -0.41
N LYS A 71 -3.02 -11.91 -0.46
CA LYS A 71 -2.43 -12.62 0.69
C LYS A 71 -2.01 -11.69 1.84
N CYS A 72 -1.90 -10.38 1.58
CA CYS A 72 -1.71 -9.39 2.65
C CYS A 72 -2.85 -9.35 3.68
N PHE A 73 -4.04 -9.87 3.35
CA PHE A 73 -5.19 -9.95 4.26
C PHE A 73 -5.32 -11.32 4.96
N GLU A 74 -4.49 -12.29 4.60
CA GLU A 74 -4.46 -13.61 5.22
C GLU A 74 -3.54 -13.58 6.44
N ASN A 75 -3.92 -14.27 7.53
CA ASN A 75 -3.16 -14.31 8.78
C ASN A 75 -1.87 -15.12 8.63
#